data_AF-N8WZQ2-F1
#
_entry.id   AF-N8WZQ2-F1
#
_cell.length_a   1.000
_cell.length_b   1.000
_cell.length_c   1.000
_cell.angle_alpha   90.00
_cell.angle_beta   90.00
_cell.angle_gamma   90.00
#
_symmetry.space_group_name_H-M   'P 1'
#
loop_
_entity.id
_entity.type
_entity.pdbx_description
1 polymer ?
#
loop_
_entity_poly.entity_id
_entity_poly.type
_entity_poly.pdbx_seq_one_letter_code
_entity_poly.pdbx_strand_id
1 'polypeptide(L)'
;MSENNDFFEETEEVESDEYFYERADEFIALANQFADQNHQVSHLTAHPGKISASFMYANARYSIWHAACAYNQAPDFKADRQVILDYYVEQFKLMLEDHLDEYQENFDSYFANSDTEEVKRFV
;
A
#
# COMPACT_ATOMS: atom_id res chain seq x y z
N MET A 1 21.52 3.27 -22.65
CA MET A 1 20.60 3.39 -21.50
C MET A 1 19.21 3.44 -22.13
N SER A 2 18.33 2.55 -21.71
CA SER A 2 17.01 2.34 -22.34
C SER A 2 16.14 3.58 -22.11
N GLU A 3 15.41 4.03 -23.15
CA GLU A 3 14.45 5.14 -23.11
C GLU A 3 13.28 4.90 -22.13
N ASN A 4 13.18 3.71 -21.52
CA ASN A 4 12.12 3.37 -20.57
C ASN A 4 12.37 3.87 -19.14
N ASN A 5 13.57 4.39 -18.84
CA ASN A 5 13.89 4.90 -17.51
C ASN A 5 13.11 6.19 -17.17
N ASP A 6 12.66 6.92 -18.20
CA ASP A 6 11.86 8.14 -18.05
C ASP A 6 10.42 7.86 -17.53
N PHE A 7 9.93 6.62 -17.62
CA PHE A 7 8.57 6.28 -17.14
C PHE A 7 8.43 6.35 -15.62
N PHE A 8 9.52 6.06 -14.89
CA PHE A 8 9.53 6.15 -13.43
C PHE A 8 9.97 7.53 -12.92
N GLU A 9 10.41 8.43 -13.82
CA GLU A 9 10.92 9.75 -13.46
C GLU A 9 9.94 10.91 -13.76
N GLU A 10 8.94 10.78 -14.63
CA GLU A 10 8.04 11.93 -14.86
C GLU A 10 6.67 11.58 -15.46
N THR A 11 5.63 11.48 -14.62
CA THR A 11 4.28 12.00 -14.91
C THR A 11 3.59 12.41 -13.61
N GLU A 12 4.10 13.42 -12.92
CA GLU A 12 3.31 14.15 -11.91
C GLU A 12 2.35 15.10 -12.66
N GLU A 13 1.25 14.56 -13.20
CA GLU A 13 0.01 15.34 -13.14
C GLU A 13 -0.33 15.39 -11.65
N VAL A 14 -0.23 16.59 -11.04
CA VAL A 14 -0.55 16.82 -9.64
C VAL A 14 -2.05 16.58 -9.45
N GLU A 15 -2.40 15.31 -9.30
CA GLU A 15 -3.67 14.93 -8.72
C GLU A 15 -3.67 15.52 -7.31
N SER A 16 -4.71 16.27 -6.93
CA SER A 16 -4.75 16.85 -5.59
C SER A 16 -4.63 15.72 -4.58
N ASP A 17 -3.72 15.87 -3.62
CA ASP A 17 -3.43 14.88 -2.57
C ASP A 17 -4.72 14.31 -1.93
N GLU A 18 -5.79 15.11 -1.86
CA GLU A 18 -7.14 14.71 -1.44
C GLU A 18 -7.68 13.47 -2.17
N TYR A 19 -7.65 13.43 -3.51
CA TYR A 19 -8.16 12.28 -4.26
C TYR A 19 -7.29 11.03 -4.10
N PHE A 20 -5.98 11.22 -3.90
CA PHE A 20 -5.07 10.12 -3.55
C PHE A 20 -5.46 9.49 -2.22
N TYR A 21 -5.63 10.30 -1.17
CA TYR A 21 -6.01 9.81 0.15
C TYR A 21 -7.41 9.20 0.15
N GLU A 22 -8.40 9.80 -0.53
CA GLU A 22 -9.75 9.24 -0.66
C GLU A 22 -9.72 7.81 -1.22
N ARG A 23 -8.94 7.55 -2.27
CA ARG A 23 -8.82 6.18 -2.82
C ARG A 23 -8.10 5.22 -1.88
N ALA A 24 -7.07 5.69 -1.18
CA ALA A 24 -6.38 4.87 -0.18
C ALA A 24 -7.35 4.44 0.93
N ASP A 25 -8.16 5.39 1.42
CA ASP A 25 -9.19 5.16 2.43
C ASP A 25 -10.26 4.18 1.94
N GLU A 26 -10.68 4.25 0.68
CA GLU A 26 -11.62 3.28 0.10
C GLU A 26 -11.06 1.85 0.11
N PHE A 27 -9.77 1.68 -0.17
CA PHE A 27 -9.12 0.36 -0.08
C PHE A 27 -9.05 -0.15 1.36
N ILE A 28 -8.71 0.71 2.32
CA ILE A 28 -8.67 0.38 3.75
C ILE A 28 -10.08 0.02 4.26
N ALA A 29 -11.09 0.80 3.88
CA ALA A 29 -12.48 0.53 4.22
C ALA A 29 -12.93 -0.85 3.74
N LEU A 30 -12.54 -1.25 2.51
CA LEU A 30 -12.82 -2.59 2.00
C LEU A 30 -12.06 -3.69 2.78
N ALA A 31 -10.79 -3.46 3.13
CA ALA A 31 -10.02 -4.38 3.97
C ALA A 31 -10.68 -4.58 5.35
N ASN A 32 -11.17 -3.49 5.96
CA ASN A 32 -11.90 -3.51 7.22
C ASN A 32 -13.22 -4.30 7.10
N GLN A 33 -13.96 -4.14 6.00
CA GLN A 33 -15.15 -4.97 5.73
C GLN A 33 -14.81 -6.46 5.66
N PHE A 34 -13.70 -6.85 5.03
CA PHE A 34 -13.28 -8.25 4.99
C PHE A 34 -12.86 -8.78 6.36
N ALA A 35 -12.30 -7.93 7.23
CA ALA A 35 -11.99 -8.30 8.61
C ALA A 35 -13.27 -8.54 9.43
N ASP A 36 -14.28 -7.68 9.28
CA ASP A 36 -15.54 -7.78 10.00
C ASP A 36 -16.40 -8.97 9.54
N GLN A 37 -16.53 -9.19 8.21
CA GLN A 37 -17.33 -10.29 7.64
C GLN A 37 -16.87 -11.67 8.11
N ASN A 38 -15.57 -11.83 8.35
CA ASN A 38 -15.00 -13.11 8.75
C ASN A 38 -14.89 -13.29 10.27
N HIS A 39 -15.50 -12.40 11.08
CA HIS A 39 -15.36 -12.38 12.54
C HIS A 39 -13.88 -12.39 12.99
N GLN A 40 -13.01 -11.76 12.18
CA GLN A 40 -11.56 -11.78 12.36
C GLN A 40 -11.06 -10.72 13.33
N VAL A 41 -11.97 -9.95 13.92
CA VAL A 41 -11.67 -8.88 14.88
C VAL A 41 -12.09 -9.34 16.27
N SER A 42 -11.22 -10.12 16.91
CA SER A 42 -11.21 -10.30 18.36
C SER A 42 -9.87 -9.78 18.86
N HIS A 43 -9.94 -8.72 19.67
CA HIS A 43 -8.88 -8.09 20.45
C HIS A 43 -7.56 -8.89 20.52
N LEU A 44 -6.53 -8.32 19.92
CA LEU A 44 -5.10 -8.57 20.14
C LEU A 44 -4.43 -9.79 19.51
N THR A 45 -5.12 -10.81 19.00
CA THR A 45 -4.37 -11.92 18.37
C THR A 45 -5.11 -12.65 17.27
N ALA A 46 -4.42 -12.75 16.14
CA ALA A 46 -4.56 -13.79 15.13
C ALA A 46 -5.81 -13.74 14.24
N HIS A 47 -5.90 -12.70 13.39
CA HIS A 47 -6.40 -12.88 12.02
C HIS A 47 -6.21 -11.72 11.00
N PRO A 48 -5.79 -10.47 11.34
CA PRO A 48 -5.53 -9.42 10.33
C PRO A 48 -4.46 -9.78 9.30
N GLY A 49 -3.54 -10.69 9.65
CA GLY A 49 -2.44 -11.11 8.76
C GLY A 49 -2.90 -11.69 7.43
N LYS A 50 -4.07 -12.34 7.35
CA LYS A 50 -4.58 -12.86 6.07
C LYS A 50 -5.10 -11.75 5.17
N ILE A 51 -5.80 -10.77 5.73
CA ILE A 51 -6.30 -9.61 5.00
C ILE A 51 -5.13 -8.74 4.57
N SER A 52 -4.18 -8.45 5.47
CA SER A 52 -2.93 -7.74 5.17
C SER A 52 -2.13 -8.43 4.06
N ALA A 53 -1.93 -9.76 4.15
CA ALA A 53 -1.26 -10.51 3.08
C ALA A 53 -2.02 -10.45 1.75
N SER A 54 -3.36 -10.50 1.78
CA SER A 54 -4.20 -10.38 0.59
C SER A 54 -4.10 -8.98 -0.02
N PHE A 55 -4.04 -7.94 0.82
CA PHE A 55 -3.92 -6.55 0.41
C PHE A 55 -2.55 -6.28 -0.22
N MET A 56 -1.47 -6.75 0.41
CA MET A 56 -0.12 -6.67 -0.15
C MET A 56 0.01 -7.44 -1.48
N TYR A 57 -0.63 -8.60 -1.59
CA TYR A 57 -0.68 -9.35 -2.85
C TYR A 57 -1.48 -8.63 -3.95
N ALA A 58 -2.60 -7.99 -3.59
CA ALA A 58 -3.38 -7.18 -4.51
C ALA A 58 -2.58 -5.98 -5.02
N ASN A 59 -1.91 -5.26 -4.12
CA ASN A 59 -1.00 -4.16 -4.47
C ASN A 59 0.06 -4.63 -5.48
N ALA A 60 0.79 -5.72 -5.17
CA ALA A 60 1.82 -6.25 -6.05
C ALA A 60 1.29 -6.58 -7.46
N ARG A 61 0.10 -7.18 -7.58
CA ARG A 61 -0.50 -7.49 -8.89
C ARG A 61 -0.83 -6.23 -9.67
N TYR A 62 -1.39 -5.21 -9.00
CA TYR A 62 -1.73 -3.95 -9.62
C TYR A 62 -0.47 -3.20 -10.06
N SER A 63 0.55 -3.10 -9.20
CA SER A 63 1.85 -2.50 -9.52
C SER A 63 2.49 -3.12 -10.75
N ILE A 64 2.52 -4.46 -10.85
CA ILE A 64 3.14 -5.12 -12.00
C ILE A 64 2.31 -4.96 -13.28
N TRP A 65 0.98 -4.93 -13.17
CA TRP A 65 0.13 -4.61 -14.32
C TRP A 65 0.38 -3.16 -14.80
N HIS A 66 0.42 -2.20 -13.89
CA HIS A 66 0.71 -0.80 -14.20
C HIS A 66 2.09 -0.65 -14.86
N ALA A 67 3.11 -1.28 -14.29
CA ALA A 67 4.45 -1.30 -14.89
C ALA A 67 4.43 -1.88 -16.31
N ALA A 68 3.73 -3.00 -16.53
CA ALA A 68 3.65 -3.64 -17.83
C ALA A 68 2.97 -2.75 -18.89
N CYS A 69 2.03 -1.88 -18.50
CA CYS A 69 1.39 -0.92 -19.41
C CYS A 69 2.38 0.10 -20.02
N ALA A 70 3.55 0.31 -19.41
CA ALA A 70 4.58 1.20 -19.93
C ALA A 70 5.39 0.62 -21.11
N TYR A 71 5.26 -0.68 -21.39
CA TYR A 71 6.12 -1.37 -22.35
C TYR A 71 5.34 -1.82 -23.59
N ASN A 72 5.93 -1.59 -24.75
CA ASN A 72 5.37 -2.04 -26.03
C ASN A 72 5.79 -3.47 -26.39
N GLN A 73 6.90 -3.97 -25.84
CA GLN A 73 7.49 -5.24 -26.21
C GLN A 73 7.92 -6.06 -24.99
N ALA A 74 7.63 -7.37 -25.03
CA ALA A 74 7.95 -8.29 -23.93
C ALA A 74 9.45 -8.41 -23.59
N PRO A 75 10.41 -8.33 -24.55
CA PRO A 75 11.82 -8.31 -24.23
C PRO A 75 12.25 -7.13 -23.38
N ASP A 76 11.73 -5.93 -23.64
CA ASP A 76 12.09 -4.71 -22.91
C ASP A 76 11.58 -4.77 -21.46
N PHE A 77 10.31 -5.17 -21.28
CA PHE A 77 9.75 -5.41 -19.94
C PHE A 77 10.53 -6.46 -19.13
N LYS A 78 11.06 -7.49 -19.80
CA LYS A 78 11.90 -8.52 -19.14
C LYS A 78 13.29 -8.00 -18.80
N ALA A 79 13.88 -7.14 -19.64
CA ALA A 79 15.19 -6.56 -19.42
C ALA A 79 15.19 -5.65 -18.18
N ASP A 80 14.10 -4.91 -17.98
CA ASP A 80 13.95 -3.93 -16.90
C ASP A 80 13.38 -4.53 -15.59
N ARG A 81 13.37 -5.88 -15.47
CA ARG A 81 12.82 -6.60 -14.29
C ARG A 81 13.31 -6.04 -12.95
N GLN A 82 14.62 -5.82 -12.81
CA GLN A 82 15.18 -5.39 -11.53
C GLN A 82 14.83 -3.93 -11.24
N VAL A 83 14.86 -3.07 -12.25
CA VAL A 83 14.46 -1.65 -12.15
C VAL A 83 13.02 -1.53 -11.65
N ILE A 84 12.10 -2.30 -12.23
CA ILE A 84 10.69 -2.33 -11.81
C ILE A 84 10.55 -2.76 -10.34
N LEU A 85 11.27 -3.81 -9.93
CA LEU A 85 11.20 -4.30 -8.55
C LEU A 85 11.75 -3.29 -7.55
N ASP A 86 12.91 -2.70 -7.85
CA ASP A 86 13.57 -1.74 -6.96
C ASP A 86 12.69 -0.50 -6.76
N TYR A 87 12.07 -0.01 -7.84
CA TYR A 87 11.12 1.11 -7.77
C TYR A 87 9.97 0.84 -6.79
N TYR A 88 9.19 -0.22 -7.00
CA TYR A 88 8.01 -0.47 -6.17
C TYR A 88 8.35 -0.84 -4.73
N VAL A 89 9.47 -1.53 -4.51
CA VAL A 89 9.93 -1.84 -3.15
C VAL A 89 10.35 -0.57 -2.41
N GLU A 90 11.09 0.33 -3.06
CA GLU A 90 11.52 1.59 -2.44
C GLU A 90 10.32 2.49 -2.14
N GLN A 91 9.39 2.65 -3.09
CA GLN A 91 8.17 3.44 -2.86
C GLN A 91 7.34 2.89 -1.69
N PHE A 92 7.14 1.57 -1.64
CA PHE A 92 6.42 0.95 -0.52
C PHE A 92 7.15 1.11 0.81
N LYS A 93 8.47 1.00 0.79
CA LYS A 93 9.31 1.18 1.98
C LYS A 93 9.20 2.60 2.53
N LEU A 94 9.27 3.63 1.70
CA LEU A 94 9.13 5.03 2.13
C LEU A 94 7.78 5.28 2.81
N MET A 95 6.68 4.83 2.20
CA MET A 95 5.35 4.94 2.81
C MET A 95 5.25 4.19 4.14
N LEU A 96 5.88 3.01 4.22
CA LEU A 96 5.89 2.20 5.44
C LEU A 96 6.71 2.84 6.55
N GLU A 97 7.85 3.44 6.23
CA GLU A 97 8.72 4.15 7.18
C GLU A 97 8.00 5.37 7.76
N ASP A 98 7.35 6.19 6.92
CA ASP A 98 6.56 7.35 7.38
C ASP A 98 5.46 6.95 8.38
N HIS A 99 4.69 5.89 8.07
CA HIS A 99 3.62 5.44 8.98
C HIS A 99 4.19 4.74 10.22
N LEU A 100 5.34 4.06 10.11
CA LEU A 100 5.99 3.44 11.25
C LEU A 100 6.46 4.50 12.25
N ASP A 101 7.09 5.57 11.77
CA ASP A 101 7.57 6.67 12.61
C ASP A 101 6.39 7.39 13.28
N GLU A 102 5.31 7.68 12.54
CA GLU A 102 4.08 8.27 13.07
C GLU A 102 3.46 7.44 14.21
N TYR A 103 3.32 6.12 14.01
CA TYR A 103 2.80 5.21 15.01
C TYR A 103 3.72 5.06 16.23
N GLN A 104 5.05 5.14 16.04
CA GLN A 104 6.01 5.14 17.15
C GLN A 104 5.87 6.40 18.01
N GLU A 105 5.68 7.56 17.38
CA GLU A 105 5.49 8.84 18.07
C GLU A 105 4.16 8.92 18.82
N ASN A 106 3.09 8.33 18.27
CA ASN A 106 1.73 8.45 18.78
C ASN A 106 1.21 7.19 19.51
N PHE A 107 2.06 6.18 19.72
CA PHE A 107 1.66 4.87 20.25
C PHE A 107 0.79 4.97 21.51
N ASP A 108 1.26 5.69 22.53
CA ASP A 108 0.51 5.84 23.78
C ASP A 108 -0.83 6.55 23.55
N SER A 109 -0.91 7.53 22.64
CA SER A 109 -2.17 8.21 22.33
C SER A 109 -3.17 7.27 21.67
N TYR A 110 -2.73 6.42 20.75
CA TYR A 110 -3.60 5.47 20.03
C TYR A 110 -4.03 4.28 20.89
N PHE A 111 -3.22 3.89 21.87
CA PHE A 111 -3.41 2.65 22.62
C PHE A 111 -3.63 2.80 24.13
N ALA A 112 -3.51 4.01 24.74
CA ALA A 112 -3.63 4.16 26.20
C ALA A 112 -5.06 4.09 26.76
N ASN A 113 -6.12 4.17 25.95
CA ASN A 113 -7.52 4.18 26.45
C ASN A 113 -8.55 3.44 25.58
N SER A 114 -8.13 2.66 24.59
CA SER A 114 -8.99 2.31 23.47
C SER A 114 -10.07 1.25 23.81
N ASP A 115 -11.34 1.68 23.78
CA ASP A 115 -12.48 0.82 23.46
C ASP A 115 -12.27 0.25 22.04
N THR A 116 -12.74 -0.98 21.77
CA THR A 116 -12.31 -1.77 20.60
C THR A 116 -12.67 -1.14 19.25
N GLU A 117 -13.66 -0.26 19.22
CA GLU A 117 -14.07 0.48 18.02
C GLU A 117 -13.20 1.72 17.74
N GLU A 118 -12.46 2.23 18.74
CA GLU A 118 -11.63 3.42 18.59
C GLU A 118 -10.29 3.11 17.91
N VAL A 119 -9.77 1.88 18.06
CA VAL A 119 -8.51 1.43 17.42
C VAL A 119 -8.61 1.38 15.89
N LYS A 120 -9.78 1.04 15.34
CA LYS A 120 -10.01 0.96 13.89
C LYS A 120 -9.93 2.33 13.19
N ARG A 121 -10.00 3.43 13.92
CA ARG A 121 -9.86 4.79 13.36
C ARG A 121 -8.43 5.16 13.01
N PHE A 122 -7.47 4.43 13.54
CA PHE A 122 -6.05 4.74 13.35
C PHE A 122 -5.42 3.92 12.22
N VAL A 123 -6.11 2.90 11.71
CA VAL A 123 -5.72 2.12 10.52
C VAL A 123 -6.33 2.75 9.28
#